data_AF-A0A0P6XUH0-F1
#
_entry.id   AF-A0A0P6XUH0-F1
#
_cell.length_a   1.000
_cell.length_b   1.000
_cell.length_c   1.000
_cell.angle_alpha   90.00
_cell.angle_beta   90.00
_cell.angle_gamma   90.00
#
_symmetry.space_group_name_H-M   'P 1'
#
loop_
_entity.id
_entity.type
_entity.pdbx_description
1 polymer ?
#
loop_
_entity_poly.entity_id
_entity_poly.type
_entity_poly.pdbx_seq_one_letter_code
_entity_poly.pdbx_strand_id
1 'polypeptide(L)'
;MGNQPKSKRRLWVSLLLGLAAVVVIVRRKLQPIDSAPILPPPPPPPSDPPRIVLPTDILTTEIATSAPEVEADPVAIEPEPVADEAPLLEREVGGNDAASAETTEPVAEAETPAEDDDDDELRSYCVSCRAKQPMIDAHEELTENGRRALRGTCEVCGAGMFRFLPNKD
;
A
#
# COMPACT_ATOMS: atom_id res chain seq x y z
N MET A 1 4.12 -59.33 -50.95
CA MET A 1 4.84 -58.45 -49.99
C MET A 1 3.99 -57.22 -49.69
N GLY A 2 3.28 -57.24 -48.55
CA GLY A 2 2.32 -56.20 -48.16
C GLY A 2 3.01 -54.96 -47.59
N ASN A 3 2.80 -53.81 -48.23
CA ASN A 3 3.34 -52.52 -47.79
C ASN A 3 2.25 -51.81 -46.97
N GLN A 4 2.09 -52.19 -45.69
CA GLN A 4 1.24 -51.44 -44.75
C GLN A 4 1.98 -50.16 -44.29
N PRO A 5 1.25 -49.06 -44.11
CA PRO A 5 1.66 -47.75 -44.56
C PRO A 5 2.42 -47.01 -43.46
N LYS A 6 3.64 -46.57 -43.80
CA LYS A 6 4.48 -45.71 -42.93
C LYS A 6 3.71 -44.47 -42.42
N SER A 7 2.67 -44.02 -43.13
CA SER A 7 1.79 -42.94 -42.69
C SER A 7 0.91 -43.28 -41.49
N LYS A 8 0.37 -44.52 -41.37
CA LYS A 8 -0.39 -44.93 -40.17
C LYS A 8 0.49 -44.98 -38.93
N ARG A 9 1.73 -45.48 -39.03
CA ARG A 9 2.67 -45.49 -37.90
C ARG A 9 3.03 -44.06 -37.46
N ARG A 10 3.23 -43.14 -38.39
CA ARG A 10 3.47 -41.71 -38.07
C ARG A 10 2.25 -41.06 -37.40
N LEU A 11 1.04 -41.31 -37.91
CA LEU A 11 -0.20 -40.83 -37.30
C LEU A 11 -0.39 -41.36 -35.87
N TRP A 12 -0.14 -42.66 -35.64
CA TRP A 12 -0.23 -43.26 -34.31
C TRP A 12 0.84 -42.74 -33.35
N VAL A 13 2.06 -42.51 -33.82
CA VAL A 13 3.13 -41.92 -33.00
C VAL A 13 2.81 -40.47 -32.62
N SER A 14 2.32 -39.66 -33.56
CA SER A 14 1.90 -38.27 -33.26
C SER A 14 0.71 -38.22 -32.30
N LEU A 15 -0.26 -39.14 -32.44
CA LEU A 15 -1.40 -39.25 -31.54
C LEU A 15 -0.96 -39.66 -30.12
N LEU A 16 -0.03 -40.60 -29.99
CA LEU A 16 0.55 -40.99 -28.70
C LEU A 16 1.36 -39.84 -28.07
N LEU A 17 2.16 -39.12 -28.86
CA LEU A 17 2.93 -37.98 -28.35
C LEU A 17 2.00 -36.86 -27.87
N GLY A 18 0.94 -36.57 -28.63
CA GLY A 18 -0.08 -35.58 -28.26
C GLY A 18 -0.81 -35.98 -26.99
N LEU A 19 -1.22 -37.24 -26.86
CA LEU A 19 -1.88 -37.74 -25.66
C LEU A 19 -0.95 -37.70 -24.44
N ALA A 20 0.32 -38.06 -24.60
CA ALA A 20 1.32 -37.92 -23.54
C ALA A 20 1.51 -36.46 -23.10
N ALA A 21 1.58 -35.52 -24.05
CA ALA A 21 1.69 -34.09 -23.75
C ALA A 21 0.46 -33.57 -22.98
N VAL A 22 -0.75 -33.98 -23.39
CA VAL A 22 -2.00 -33.63 -22.70
C VAL A 22 -2.00 -34.20 -21.27
N VAL A 23 -1.57 -35.46 -21.09
CA VAL A 23 -1.46 -36.06 -19.75
C VAL A 23 -0.48 -35.29 -18.86
N VAL A 24 0.67 -34.84 -19.38
CA VAL A 24 1.63 -34.03 -18.62
C VAL A 24 1.05 -32.67 -18.24
N ILE A 25 0.35 -31.99 -19.15
CA ILE A 25 -0.28 -30.68 -18.90
C ILE A 25 -1.39 -30.82 -17.85
N VAL A 26 -2.25 -31.82 -17.99
CA VAL A 26 -3.33 -32.11 -17.04
C VAL A 26 -2.74 -32.45 -15.68
N ARG A 27 -1.72 -33.34 -15.62
CA ARG A 27 -1.04 -33.69 -14.37
C ARG A 27 -0.38 -32.48 -13.72
N ARG A 28 0.21 -31.56 -14.49
CA ARG A 28 0.79 -30.31 -13.97
C ARG A 28 -0.29 -29.34 -13.43
N LYS A 29 -1.47 -29.27 -14.06
CA LYS A 29 -2.61 -28.49 -13.55
C LYS A 29 -3.29 -29.11 -12.32
N LEU A 30 -3.22 -30.44 -12.19
CA LEU A 30 -3.79 -31.19 -11.06
C LEU A 30 -2.80 -31.42 -9.91
N GLN A 31 -1.53 -31.05 -10.04
CA GLN A 31 -0.64 -30.95 -8.90
C GLN A 31 -1.03 -29.64 -8.20
N PRO A 32 -1.76 -29.68 -7.07
CA PRO A 32 -1.90 -28.48 -6.26
C PRO A 32 -0.50 -27.98 -5.94
N ILE A 33 -0.31 -26.67 -5.94
CA ILE A 33 0.90 -26.02 -5.44
C ILE A 33 0.90 -26.25 -3.92
N ASP A 34 1.15 -27.48 -3.49
CA ASP A 34 1.31 -27.89 -2.10
C ASP A 34 2.77 -27.72 -1.69
N SER A 35 3.36 -26.63 -2.18
CA SER A 35 4.63 -26.10 -1.73
C SER A 35 4.30 -24.89 -0.87
N ALA A 36 3.49 -25.10 0.17
CA ALA A 36 3.51 -24.17 1.28
C ALA A 36 4.98 -24.13 1.73
N PRO A 37 5.67 -22.98 1.65
CA PRO A 37 7.00 -22.88 2.20
C PRO A 37 6.88 -23.33 3.65
N ILE A 38 7.73 -24.27 4.07
CA ILE A 38 7.80 -24.71 5.46
C ILE A 38 8.21 -23.45 6.24
N LEU A 39 7.23 -22.72 6.77
CA LEU A 39 7.50 -21.61 7.66
C LEU A 39 8.14 -22.22 8.91
N PRO A 40 9.29 -21.69 9.38
CA PRO A 40 9.80 -22.10 10.67
C PRO A 40 8.71 -21.87 11.72
N PRO A 41 8.60 -22.75 12.73
CA PRO A 41 7.63 -22.56 13.79
C PRO A 41 7.83 -21.18 14.44
N PRO A 42 6.75 -20.48 14.84
CA PRO A 42 6.87 -19.18 15.47
C PRO A 42 7.74 -19.30 16.75
N PRO A 43 8.52 -18.26 17.09
CA PRO A 43 9.29 -18.27 18.33
C PRO A 43 8.36 -18.41 19.54
N PRO A 44 8.79 -19.07 20.62
CA PRO A 44 7.99 -19.18 21.83
C PRO A 44 7.68 -17.77 22.39
N PRO A 45 6.50 -17.56 22.99
CA PRO A 45 6.18 -16.30 23.63
C PRO A 45 7.19 -15.99 24.74
N PRO A 46 7.52 -14.71 24.99
CA PRO A 46 8.41 -14.34 26.09
C PRO A 46 7.86 -14.90 27.40
N SER A 47 8.71 -15.62 28.13
CA SER A 47 8.32 -16.31 29.38
C SER A 47 8.11 -15.36 30.55
N ASP A 48 8.61 -14.14 30.43
CA ASP A 48 8.39 -13.10 31.42
C ASP A 48 7.21 -12.22 30.99
N PRO A 49 6.06 -12.25 31.71
CA PRO A 49 5.09 -11.17 31.56
C PRO A 49 5.80 -9.85 31.87
N PRO A 50 5.52 -8.76 31.15
CA PRO A 50 6.03 -7.46 31.54
C PRO A 50 5.62 -7.23 32.99
N ARG A 51 6.60 -7.28 33.91
CA ARG A 51 6.37 -6.93 35.29
C ARG A 51 6.09 -5.44 35.28
N ILE A 52 4.82 -5.09 35.21
CA ILE A 52 4.34 -3.73 35.49
C ILE A 52 4.63 -3.53 36.97
N VAL A 53 5.81 -3.00 37.28
CA VAL A 53 6.16 -2.54 38.62
C VAL A 53 5.35 -1.25 38.81
N LEU A 54 4.14 -1.38 39.34
CA LEU A 54 3.37 -0.23 39.81
C LEU A 54 4.19 0.43 40.92
N PRO A 55 4.59 1.71 40.79
CA PRO A 55 5.31 2.39 41.85
C PRO A 55 4.39 2.48 43.08
N THR A 56 4.79 1.82 44.16
CA THR A 56 4.07 1.86 45.45
C THR A 56 4.21 3.20 46.17
N ASP A 57 5.05 4.11 45.64
CA ASP A 57 5.39 5.38 46.25
C ASP A 57 4.28 6.44 46.15
N ILE A 58 3.24 6.20 45.34
CA ILE A 58 2.12 7.14 45.17
C ILE A 58 1.04 7.05 46.27
N LEU A 59 1.09 6.07 47.17
CA LEU A 59 0.08 5.94 48.24
C LEU A 59 0.46 6.61 49.57
N THR A 60 1.66 7.20 49.70
CA THR A 60 2.13 7.79 50.98
C THR A 60 2.39 9.29 50.90
N THR A 61 1.77 10.01 49.95
CA THR A 61 1.69 11.47 50.08
C THR A 61 0.53 11.81 51.00
N GLU A 62 0.85 11.85 52.28
CA GLU A 62 0.11 12.56 53.30
C GLU A 62 -0.21 13.99 52.82
N ILE A 63 -1.51 14.18 52.56
CA ILE A 63 -2.12 15.46 52.19
C ILE A 63 -2.00 16.38 53.41
N ALA A 64 -0.92 17.13 53.47
CA ALA A 64 -0.77 18.26 54.36
C ALA A 64 -1.75 19.35 53.91
N THR A 65 -2.93 19.33 54.54
CA THR A 65 -3.89 20.43 54.51
C THR A 65 -3.20 21.68 55.07
N SER A 66 -2.79 22.57 54.17
CA SER A 66 -2.50 23.96 54.50
C SER A 66 -3.07 24.78 53.37
N ALA A 67 -4.19 25.42 53.69
CA ALA A 67 -4.89 26.35 52.83
C ALA A 67 -3.99 27.56 52.53
N PRO A 68 -3.95 28.01 51.28
CA PRO A 68 -3.82 29.42 50.99
C PRO A 68 -5.18 29.97 50.56
N GLU A 69 -5.67 30.94 51.33
CA GLU A 69 -6.68 31.89 50.89
C GLU A 69 -6.16 32.58 49.63
N VAL A 70 -6.87 32.40 48.50
CA VAL A 70 -6.67 33.20 47.29
C VAL A 70 -7.97 33.91 47.03
N GLU A 71 -8.01 35.17 47.43
CA GLU A 71 -8.99 36.15 46.97
C GLU A 71 -8.86 36.27 45.45
N ALA A 72 -9.93 35.93 44.73
CA ALA A 72 -10.04 36.14 43.30
C ALA A 72 -11.31 36.94 43.02
N ASP A 73 -11.09 38.16 42.52
CA ASP A 73 -12.07 39.09 41.97
C ASP A 73 -13.09 38.42 41.03
N PRO A 74 -14.39 38.73 41.13
CA PRO A 74 -15.39 38.21 40.21
C PRO A 74 -15.44 39.07 38.93
N VAL A 75 -14.84 38.57 37.85
CA VAL A 75 -15.15 39.07 36.50
C VAL A 75 -16.47 38.45 36.05
N ALA A 76 -17.48 39.31 35.94
CA ALA A 76 -18.77 39.01 35.35
C ALA A 76 -18.61 38.57 33.89
N ILE A 77 -19.13 37.39 33.57
CA ILE A 77 -19.33 36.93 32.19
C ILE A 77 -20.84 36.83 32.03
N GLU A 78 -21.40 37.78 31.29
CA GLU A 78 -22.79 37.78 30.84
C GLU A 78 -23.04 36.61 29.86
N PRO A 79 -24.08 35.79 30.06
CA PRO A 79 -24.46 34.76 29.11
C PRO A 79 -25.40 35.34 28.04
N GLU A 80 -24.92 35.49 26.80
CA GLU A 80 -25.80 35.75 25.66
C GLU A 80 -26.44 34.44 25.16
N PRO A 81 -27.73 34.47 24.77
CA PRO A 81 -28.55 33.28 24.59
C PRO A 81 -28.45 32.64 23.20
N VAL A 82 -28.74 31.35 23.25
CA VAL A 82 -28.96 30.36 22.18
C VAL A 82 -30.01 30.79 21.16
N ALA A 83 -29.71 30.64 19.87
CA ALA A 83 -30.61 30.53 18.70
C ALA A 83 -29.69 30.55 17.46
N ASP A 84 -29.87 29.84 16.35
CA ASP A 84 -30.83 28.85 15.89
C ASP A 84 -30.27 28.33 14.54
N GLU A 85 -30.81 27.21 14.07
CA GLU A 85 -30.89 26.77 12.67
C GLU A 85 -29.60 26.38 11.90
N ALA A 86 -29.50 25.07 11.66
CA ALA A 86 -28.88 24.53 10.45
C ALA A 86 -29.51 25.14 9.18
N PRO A 87 -28.75 25.20 8.07
CA PRO A 87 -29.03 24.16 7.10
C PRO A 87 -27.76 23.53 6.49
N LEU A 88 -27.93 22.25 6.16
CA LEU A 88 -27.34 21.60 4.99
C LEU A 88 -27.24 22.58 3.81
N LEU A 89 -26.26 22.39 2.94
CA LEU A 89 -26.40 22.35 1.46
C LEU A 89 -24.98 22.39 0.85
N GLU A 90 -24.61 21.24 0.27
CA GLU A 90 -23.97 21.12 -1.04
C GLU A 90 -22.63 21.85 -1.25
N ARG A 91 -21.53 21.12 -0.99
CA ARG A 91 -20.23 21.47 -1.56
C ARG A 91 -20.19 20.95 -3.01
N GLU A 92 -20.58 21.83 -3.92
CA GLU A 92 -20.57 21.58 -5.35
C GLU A 92 -19.14 21.31 -5.87
N VAL A 93 -19.06 20.29 -6.73
CA VAL A 93 -17.90 19.91 -7.52
C VAL A 93 -17.91 20.78 -8.77
N GLY A 94 -16.97 21.73 -8.89
CA GLY A 94 -16.59 22.38 -10.14
C GLY A 94 -15.06 22.33 -10.22
N GLY A 95 -14.41 21.86 -11.27
CA GLY A 95 -14.78 22.01 -12.69
C GLY A 95 -13.92 23.14 -13.25
N ASN A 96 -12.60 22.93 -13.29
CA ASN A 96 -11.65 23.92 -13.75
C ASN A 96 -11.28 23.61 -15.20
N ASP A 97 -12.16 24.03 -16.10
CA ASP A 97 -11.85 24.13 -17.51
C ASP A 97 -11.17 25.46 -17.82
N ALA A 98 -10.27 25.36 -18.78
CA ALA A 98 -9.38 26.36 -19.33
C ALA A 98 -9.99 27.74 -19.60
N ALA A 99 -9.21 28.79 -19.33
CA ALA A 99 -8.67 29.70 -20.35
C ALA A 99 -8.26 31.05 -19.73
N SER A 100 -6.98 31.37 -19.77
CA SER A 100 -6.53 32.72 -20.17
C SER A 100 -5.08 32.66 -20.62
N ALA A 101 -4.91 33.11 -21.84
CA ALA A 101 -3.66 33.27 -22.55
C ALA A 101 -2.90 34.51 -22.06
N GLU A 102 -1.57 34.42 -22.17
CA GLU A 102 -0.60 35.50 -22.45
C GLU A 102 -0.51 36.63 -21.38
N THR A 103 0.66 37.09 -20.93
CA THR A 103 1.86 37.50 -21.69
C THR A 103 3.04 37.72 -20.70
N THR A 104 4.27 37.62 -21.24
CA THR A 104 5.50 38.35 -20.87
C THR A 104 6.43 37.78 -19.77
N GLU A 105 7.53 37.19 -20.24
CA GLU A 105 8.88 37.24 -19.66
C GLU A 105 9.32 38.71 -19.36
N PRO A 106 10.45 39.05 -18.68
CA PRO A 106 11.61 38.22 -18.28
C PRO A 106 12.28 38.57 -16.92
N VAL A 107 12.71 37.59 -16.12
CA VAL A 107 13.88 37.72 -15.18
C VAL A 107 14.31 36.29 -14.76
N ALA A 108 15.36 35.71 -15.34
CA ALA A 108 16.73 35.62 -14.80
C ALA A 108 16.84 35.05 -13.35
N GLU A 109 17.57 33.94 -13.23
CA GLU A 109 18.07 33.25 -12.04
C GLU A 109 17.06 32.60 -11.06
N ALA A 110 16.71 31.34 -11.33
CA ALA A 110 16.76 30.21 -10.38
C ALA A 110 16.24 28.95 -11.09
N GLU A 111 17.09 27.96 -11.26
CA GLU A 111 16.79 26.68 -11.89
C GLU A 111 15.66 25.95 -11.13
N THR A 112 14.43 26.12 -11.62
CA THR A 112 13.31 25.26 -11.28
C THR A 112 13.35 24.05 -12.23
N PRO A 113 13.63 22.82 -11.76
CA PRO A 113 13.34 21.65 -12.55
C PRO A 113 11.83 21.42 -12.49
N ALA A 114 11.13 22.08 -13.42
CA ALA A 114 9.74 21.82 -13.76
C ALA A 114 9.75 21.16 -15.14
N GLU A 115 10.22 19.92 -15.20
CA GLU A 115 10.21 19.12 -16.43
C GLU A 115 9.75 17.69 -16.08
N ASP A 116 8.56 17.37 -16.63
CA ASP A 116 8.01 16.07 -17.00
C ASP A 116 7.38 15.16 -15.91
N ASP A 117 6.03 15.18 -15.88
CA ASP A 117 5.12 14.28 -15.15
C ASP A 117 5.16 12.80 -15.64
N ASP A 118 6.12 12.42 -16.49
CA ASP A 118 6.24 11.06 -17.05
C ASP A 118 7.09 10.11 -16.16
N ASP A 119 7.78 10.60 -15.14
CA ASP A 119 8.55 9.79 -14.17
C ASP A 119 7.69 9.18 -13.03
N ASP A 120 6.36 9.33 -13.09
CA ASP A 120 5.44 8.81 -12.07
C ASP A 120 5.23 7.28 -12.17
N GLU A 121 5.63 6.61 -13.27
CA GLU A 121 5.43 5.15 -13.43
C GLU A 121 6.26 4.31 -12.45
N LEU A 122 7.44 4.78 -12.04
CA LEU A 122 8.33 4.07 -11.09
C LEU A 122 8.22 4.60 -9.66
N ARG A 123 7.40 5.63 -9.42
CA ARG A 123 7.15 6.17 -8.09
C ARG A 123 5.98 5.46 -7.42
N SER A 124 6.09 5.21 -6.12
CA SER A 124 4.96 4.69 -5.34
C SER A 124 5.01 5.16 -3.90
N TYR A 125 3.91 5.00 -3.19
CA TYR A 125 3.83 5.40 -1.79
C TYR A 125 4.57 4.39 -0.90
N CYS A 126 5.60 4.85 -0.20
CA CYS A 126 6.28 4.05 0.81
C CYS A 126 5.57 4.23 2.16
N VAL A 127 5.11 3.14 2.77
CA VAL A 127 4.44 3.19 4.09
C VAL A 127 5.43 3.58 5.20
N SER A 128 6.69 3.17 5.07
CA SER A 128 7.74 3.50 6.05
C SER A 128 8.13 4.98 6.00
N CYS A 129 8.28 5.56 4.80
CA CYS A 129 8.62 6.99 4.63
C CYS A 129 7.40 7.91 4.66
N ARG A 130 6.19 7.36 4.48
CA ARG A 130 4.91 8.10 4.35
C ARG A 130 4.92 9.15 3.24
N ALA A 131 5.62 8.85 2.16
CA ALA A 131 5.77 9.72 1.01
C ALA A 131 5.83 8.90 -0.27
N LYS A 132 5.54 9.53 -1.42
CA LYS A 132 5.86 8.96 -2.74
C LYS A 132 7.38 8.95 -2.90
N GLN A 133 7.94 7.78 -3.18
CA GLN A 133 9.36 7.56 -3.39
C GLN A 133 9.56 6.72 -4.65
N PRO A 134 10.67 6.89 -5.38
CA PRO A 134 10.99 6.02 -6.50
C PRO A 134 11.36 4.62 -5.99
N MET A 135 11.00 3.61 -6.79
CA MET A 135 11.35 2.23 -6.52
C MET A 135 12.66 1.84 -7.22
N ILE A 136 13.55 1.16 -6.48
CA ILE A 136 14.70 0.43 -7.00
C ILE A 136 14.27 -1.01 -7.33
N ASP A 137 14.85 -1.58 -8.39
CA ASP A 137 14.58 -2.96 -8.85
C ASP A 137 13.08 -3.24 -9.11
N ALA A 138 12.39 -2.22 -9.63
CA ALA A 138 10.97 -2.29 -9.94
C ALA A 138 10.71 -3.29 -11.08
N HIS A 139 9.84 -4.27 -10.84
CA HIS A 139 9.42 -5.26 -11.82
C HIS A 139 7.91 -5.47 -11.78
N GLU A 140 7.33 -5.71 -12.94
CA GLU A 140 5.92 -6.04 -13.04
C GLU A 140 5.69 -7.51 -12.66
N GLU A 141 4.68 -7.74 -11.83
CA GLU A 141 4.18 -9.06 -11.48
C GLU A 141 2.65 -9.13 -11.57
N LEU A 142 2.14 -10.34 -11.77
CA LEU A 142 0.72 -10.63 -11.64
C LEU A 142 0.46 -11.13 -10.22
N THR A 143 -0.45 -10.47 -9.53
CA THR A 143 -0.95 -10.97 -8.24
C THR A 143 -1.70 -12.29 -8.40
N GLU A 144 -1.94 -13.00 -7.29
CA GLU A 144 -2.72 -14.26 -7.27
C GLU A 144 -4.11 -14.10 -7.91
N ASN A 145 -4.70 -12.91 -7.79
CA ASN A 145 -5.98 -12.55 -8.38
C ASN A 145 -5.88 -12.10 -9.86
N GLY A 146 -4.71 -12.22 -10.48
CA GLY A 146 -4.46 -11.87 -11.89
C GLY A 146 -4.34 -10.39 -12.20
N ARG A 147 -4.33 -9.51 -11.18
CA ARG A 147 -4.16 -8.05 -11.39
C ARG A 147 -2.67 -7.72 -11.56
N ARG A 148 -2.36 -6.82 -12.50
CA ARG A 148 -1.00 -6.29 -12.73
C ARG A 148 -0.57 -5.39 -11.57
N ALA A 149 0.66 -5.57 -11.13
CA ALA A 149 1.27 -4.75 -10.11
C ALA A 149 2.77 -4.57 -10.34
N LEU A 150 3.32 -3.49 -9.80
CA LEU A 150 4.74 -3.19 -9.75
C LEU A 150 5.25 -3.50 -8.34
N ARG A 151 6.29 -4.31 -8.24
CA ARG A 151 7.04 -4.55 -7.00
C ARG A 151 8.44 -4.00 -7.11
N GLY A 152 8.92 -3.40 -6.03
CA GLY A 152 10.28 -2.89 -5.92
C GLY A 152 10.65 -2.55 -4.49
N THR A 153 11.74 -1.81 -4.33
CA THR A 153 12.31 -1.44 -3.03
C THR A 153 12.43 0.08 -2.91
N CYS A 154 12.12 0.64 -1.75
CA CYS A 154 12.28 2.07 -1.49
C CYS A 154 13.76 2.48 -1.51
N GLU A 155 14.12 3.51 -2.28
CA GLU A 155 15.50 4.01 -2.31
C GLU A 155 15.96 4.62 -0.96
N VAL A 156 15.02 5.17 -0.18
CA VAL A 156 15.34 5.91 1.05
C VAL A 156 15.50 4.98 2.25
N CYS A 157 14.58 4.02 2.42
CA CYS A 157 14.54 3.17 3.62
C CYS A 157 14.75 1.67 3.36
N GLY A 158 14.84 1.24 2.09
CA GLY A 158 15.00 -0.17 1.75
C GLY A 158 13.77 -1.05 1.98
N ALA A 159 12.61 -0.48 2.34
CA ALA A 159 11.39 -1.26 2.51
C ALA A 159 10.81 -1.70 1.16
N GLY A 160 10.25 -2.91 1.10
CA GLY A 160 9.53 -3.39 -0.08
C GLY A 160 8.28 -2.53 -0.36
N MET A 161 8.12 -2.12 -1.61
CA MET A 161 7.00 -1.31 -2.07
C MET A 161 6.20 -2.07 -3.14
N PHE A 162 4.89 -1.82 -3.17
CA PHE A 162 3.94 -2.48 -4.06
C PHE A 162 2.90 -1.47 -4.56
N ARG A 163 2.65 -1.46 -5.87
CA ARG A 163 1.66 -0.58 -6.51
C ARG A 163 0.88 -1.37 -7.56
N PHE A 164 -0.45 -1.22 -7.60
CA PHE A 164 -1.24 -1.77 -8.71
C PHE A 164 -1.10 -0.91 -9.96
N LEU A 165 -0.93 -1.57 -11.12
CA LEU A 165 -0.93 -0.90 -12.41
C LEU A 165 -2.36 -0.91 -12.99
N PRO A 166 -2.72 0.10 -13.79
CA PRO A 166 -3.98 0.07 -14.54
C PRO A 166 -4.01 -1.10 -15.53
N ASN A 167 -5.23 -1.52 -15.89
CA ASN A 167 -5.42 -2.49 -16.97
C ASN A 167 -4.91 -1.86 -18.28
N LYS A 168 -4.30 -2.69 -19.13
CA LYS A 168 -3.89 -2.28 -20.47
C LYS A 168 -5.03 -2.70 -21.41
N ASP A 169 -5.88 -1.73 -21.78
CA ASP A 169 -6.98 -1.92 -22.74
C ASP A 169 -6.45 -2.12 -24.17
#